data_AF-A0A968VKN6-F1
#
_entry.id   AF-A0A968VKN6-F1
#
_cell.length_a   1.000
_cell.length_b   1.000
_cell.length_c   1.000
_cell.angle_alpha   90.00
_cell.angle_beta   90.00
_cell.angle_gamma   90.00
#
_symmetry.space_group_name_H-M   'P 1'
#
loop_
_entity.id
_entity.type
_entity.pdbx_description
1 polymer ?
#
loop_
_entity_poly.entity_id
_entity_poly.type
_entity_poly.pdbx_seq_one_letter_code
_entity_poly.pdbx_strand_id
1 'polypeptide(L)'
;MSHYIPEGTAPLISNAVARIERRLPHPGDVPLRVGTRVEVEDTVARCYRPEPPQVINVARALSIPPTAVERAMRRERNNKINKGEVLAGTARFGGRTCVAPVTGIIADIDSETGYVTLAPDPSEYELTAAVRGVVMEILPYEGVIIETPAAQVYGVFGVGGERSGVLRLMVTDAGETITPDKIDARAAYAVLICGGSISAAALRRAAQEKVRGIIVGGIEEAELRTFLSTSGFRGWSNTTGVFGATTEVPELTLVVTEGFGVRPMAQPIFDLLSTYDQQEALVEGQTQLRNPLRRPRIVIPLTRSSGAQVEP
;
A
#
# COMPACT_ATOMS: atom_id res chain seq x y z
N MET A 1 -10.18 16.56 -26.61
CA MET A 1 -8.94 15.87 -27.05
C MET A 1 -9.16 14.38 -26.81
N SER A 2 -8.89 13.51 -27.77
CA SER A 2 -9.07 12.07 -27.58
C SER A 2 -8.05 11.57 -26.56
N HIS A 3 -8.50 11.13 -25.39
CA HIS A 3 -7.68 10.46 -24.39
C HIS A 3 -7.23 9.11 -24.94
N TYR A 4 -6.10 9.11 -25.65
CA TYR A 4 -5.53 7.92 -26.26
C TYR A 4 -4.83 7.09 -25.20
N ILE A 5 -5.35 5.88 -24.94
CA ILE A 5 -4.67 4.86 -24.15
C ILE A 5 -3.99 3.91 -25.15
N PRO A 6 -2.66 3.69 -25.06
CA PRO A 6 -1.92 2.85 -26.02
C PRO A 6 -2.40 1.40 -26.12
N GLU A 7 -3.11 0.90 -25.10
CA GLU A 7 -3.70 -0.45 -25.07
C GLU A 7 -5.07 -0.53 -25.75
N GLY A 8 -5.64 0.60 -26.20
CA GLY A 8 -6.98 0.66 -26.79
C GLY A 8 -8.13 0.64 -25.78
N THR A 9 -7.85 0.45 -24.49
CA THR A 9 -8.84 0.55 -23.40
C THR A 9 -9.41 1.97 -23.32
N ALA A 10 -10.73 2.10 -23.22
CA ALA A 10 -11.33 3.41 -23.02
C ALA A 10 -10.87 4.01 -21.67
N PRO A 11 -10.56 5.32 -21.61
CA PRO A 11 -10.18 6.00 -20.36
C PRO A 11 -11.29 5.97 -19.29
N LEU A 12 -12.52 5.74 -19.73
CA LEU A 12 -13.73 5.75 -18.94
C LEU A 12 -14.61 4.59 -19.41
N ILE A 13 -14.99 3.74 -18.47
CA ILE A 13 -15.93 2.64 -18.69
C ILE A 13 -17.03 2.82 -17.64
N SER A 14 -18.22 3.21 -18.07
CA SER A 14 -19.33 3.50 -17.15
C SER A 14 -19.91 2.24 -16.50
N ASN A 15 -19.90 1.11 -17.21
CA ASN A 15 -20.39 -0.17 -16.72
C ASN A 15 -19.75 -1.33 -17.48
N ALA A 16 -18.90 -2.11 -16.81
CA ALA A 16 -18.38 -3.38 -17.30
C ALA A 16 -17.99 -4.27 -16.12
N VAL A 17 -17.71 -5.55 -16.38
CA VAL A 17 -17.09 -6.42 -15.38
C VAL A 17 -15.61 -6.04 -15.25
N ALA A 18 -15.19 -5.65 -14.04
CA ALA A 18 -13.81 -5.43 -13.69
C ALA A 18 -13.20 -6.70 -13.10
N ARG A 19 -12.01 -7.05 -13.56
CA ARG A 19 -11.16 -8.10 -12.98
C ARG A 19 -10.19 -7.47 -11.99
N ILE A 20 -10.31 -7.87 -10.74
CA ILE A 20 -9.49 -7.42 -9.61
C ILE A 20 -8.64 -8.57 -9.13
N GLU A 21 -7.34 -8.43 -9.31
CA GLU A 21 -6.36 -9.41 -8.89
C GLU A 21 -5.93 -9.12 -7.45
N ARG A 22 -6.06 -10.12 -6.57
CA ARG A 22 -5.62 -10.04 -5.17
C ARG A 22 -4.47 -11.02 -5.01
N ARG A 23 -3.26 -10.52 -4.73
CA ARG A 23 -2.06 -11.35 -4.51
C ARG A 23 -1.45 -11.13 -3.14
N LEU A 24 -0.99 -12.22 -2.54
CA LEU A 24 -0.19 -12.26 -1.33
C LEU A 24 1.24 -11.78 -1.60
N PRO A 25 1.89 -11.15 -0.62
CA PRO A 25 3.30 -10.77 -0.73
C PRO A 25 4.26 -11.98 -0.65
N HIS A 26 3.80 -13.09 -0.07
CA HIS A 26 4.54 -14.34 0.06
C HIS A 26 3.61 -15.52 -0.20
N PRO A 27 4.15 -16.68 -0.62
CA PRO A 27 3.35 -17.90 -0.76
C PRO A 27 2.56 -18.22 0.51
N GLY A 28 1.30 -18.58 0.35
CA GLY A 28 0.41 -18.87 1.46
C GLY A 28 -0.80 -19.70 1.08
N ASP A 29 -1.85 -19.64 1.90
CA ASP A 29 -3.06 -20.44 1.76
C ASP A 29 -4.21 -19.59 1.20
N VAL A 30 -4.93 -20.17 0.23
CA VAL A 30 -6.12 -19.57 -0.40
C VAL A 30 -7.31 -20.49 -0.12
N PRO A 31 -8.06 -20.29 0.99
CA PRO A 31 -9.09 -21.25 1.43
C PRO A 31 -10.43 -21.14 0.68
N LEU A 32 -10.47 -20.42 -0.43
CA LEU A 32 -11.69 -20.16 -1.21
C LEU A 32 -11.85 -21.14 -2.38
N ARG A 33 -13.03 -21.09 -3.02
CA ARG A 33 -13.34 -21.85 -4.24
C ARG A 33 -13.77 -20.87 -5.35
N VAL A 34 -13.59 -21.28 -6.60
CA VAL A 34 -14.18 -20.56 -7.74
C VAL A 34 -15.71 -20.53 -7.58
N GLY A 35 -16.32 -19.40 -7.90
CA GLY A 35 -17.74 -19.10 -7.69
C GLY A 35 -18.09 -18.55 -6.31
N THR A 36 -17.14 -18.49 -5.36
CA THR A 36 -17.40 -17.91 -4.03
C THR A 36 -17.68 -16.41 -4.15
N ARG A 37 -18.77 -15.95 -3.54
CA ARG A 37 -19.06 -14.52 -3.38
C ARG A 37 -18.29 -13.97 -2.19
N VAL A 38 -17.70 -12.80 -2.37
CA VAL A 38 -16.90 -12.11 -1.36
C VAL A 38 -17.38 -10.67 -1.19
N GLU A 39 -17.32 -10.18 0.04
CA GLU A 39 -17.48 -8.77 0.42
C GLU A 39 -16.11 -8.12 0.68
N VAL A 40 -16.07 -6.79 0.76
CA VAL A 40 -14.83 -5.99 0.81
C VAL A 40 -13.84 -6.44 1.89
N GLU A 41 -14.35 -6.76 3.09
CA GLU A 41 -13.56 -7.12 4.27
C GLU A 41 -13.24 -8.62 4.36
N ASP A 42 -13.79 -9.45 3.48
CA ASP A 42 -13.59 -10.90 3.55
C ASP A 42 -12.11 -11.25 3.28
N THR A 43 -11.53 -12.06 4.17
CA THR A 43 -10.17 -12.60 4.00
C THR A 43 -10.18 -13.66 2.90
N VAL A 44 -9.51 -13.37 1.78
CA VAL A 44 -9.43 -14.24 0.61
C VAL A 44 -8.21 -15.15 0.60
N ALA A 45 -7.13 -14.75 1.26
CA ALA A 45 -5.90 -15.54 1.38
C ALA A 45 -5.09 -15.13 2.63
N ARG A 46 -4.19 -16.00 3.09
CA ARG A 46 -3.31 -15.74 4.24
C ARG A 46 -1.90 -16.22 3.98
N CYS A 47 -0.89 -15.54 4.50
CA CYS A 47 0.50 -16.02 4.47
C CYS A 47 1.26 -15.63 5.75
N TYR A 48 2.38 -16.29 6.00
CA TYR A 48 3.36 -15.83 6.98
C TYR A 48 4.39 -14.93 6.31
N ARG A 49 4.49 -13.69 6.80
CA ARG A 49 5.45 -12.69 6.34
C ARG A 49 6.71 -12.75 7.20
N PRO A 50 7.90 -12.94 6.61
CA PRO A 50 9.15 -12.82 7.34
C PRO A 50 9.36 -11.41 7.87
N GLU A 51 9.77 -11.29 9.13
CA GLU A 51 10.19 -10.02 9.71
C GLU A 51 11.70 -9.79 9.55
N PRO A 52 12.14 -8.53 9.38
CA PRO A 52 13.56 -8.23 9.25
C PRO A 52 14.33 -8.62 10.52
N PRO A 53 15.53 -9.24 10.38
CA PRO A 53 16.37 -9.55 11.53
C PRO A 53 16.72 -8.31 12.37
N GLN A 54 16.78 -8.47 13.69
CA GLN A 54 17.21 -7.42 14.61
C GLN A 54 18.60 -7.71 15.16
N VAL A 55 19.51 -6.76 14.96
CA VAL A 55 20.90 -6.86 15.40
C VAL A 55 21.10 -5.96 16.62
N ILE A 56 21.56 -6.55 17.73
CA ILE A 56 21.69 -5.86 19.02
C ILE A 56 23.14 -5.92 19.48
N ASN A 57 23.68 -4.77 19.89
CA ASN A 57 25.00 -4.73 20.52
C ASN A 57 24.90 -5.11 22.02
N VAL A 58 25.00 -6.41 22.31
CA VAL A 58 24.88 -6.93 23.68
C VAL A 58 26.09 -6.56 24.53
N ALA A 59 27.30 -6.55 23.94
CA ALA A 59 28.52 -6.11 24.62
C ALA A 59 28.37 -4.70 25.21
N ARG A 60 27.85 -3.76 24.40
CA ARG A 60 27.58 -2.37 24.82
C ARG A 60 26.47 -2.31 25.87
N ALA A 61 25.37 -3.04 25.67
CA ALA A 61 24.24 -3.05 26.61
C ALA A 61 24.66 -3.52 28.02
N LEU A 62 25.50 -4.55 28.08
CA LEU A 62 26.00 -5.10 29.34
C LEU A 62 27.29 -4.42 29.85
N SER A 63 27.95 -3.61 29.01
CA SER A 63 29.26 -2.99 29.28
C SER A 63 30.33 -4.02 29.62
N ILE A 64 30.43 -5.05 28.76
CA ILE A 64 31.42 -6.13 28.81
C ILE A 64 32.22 -6.17 27.50
N PRO A 65 33.42 -6.76 27.48
CA PRO A 65 34.13 -6.99 26.23
C PRO A 65 33.35 -7.95 25.31
N PRO A 66 33.45 -7.81 23.97
CA PRO A 66 32.79 -8.69 23.00
C PRO A 66 33.00 -10.19 23.26
N THR A 67 34.22 -10.58 23.61
CA THR A 67 34.61 -11.97 23.89
C THR A 67 33.91 -12.57 25.11
N ALA A 68 33.31 -11.74 25.98
CA ALA A 68 32.55 -12.19 27.13
C ALA A 68 31.03 -12.29 26.85
N VAL A 69 30.54 -11.87 25.68
CA VAL A 69 29.11 -11.87 25.34
C VAL A 69 28.55 -13.28 25.36
N GLU A 70 29.20 -14.23 24.69
CA GLU A 70 28.73 -15.62 24.61
C GLU A 70 28.52 -16.24 26.00
N ARG A 71 29.44 -15.98 26.95
CA ARG A 71 29.31 -16.44 28.34
C ARG A 71 28.23 -15.70 29.13
N ALA A 72 27.90 -14.47 28.76
CA ALA A 72 26.88 -13.66 29.42
C ALA A 72 25.46 -13.94 28.88
N MET A 73 25.34 -14.64 27.76
CA MET A 73 24.05 -15.05 27.19
C MET A 73 23.33 -16.04 28.12
N ARG A 74 22.01 -15.91 28.22
CA ARG A 74 21.15 -16.85 28.96
C ARG A 74 20.70 -18.04 28.13
N ARG A 75 20.77 -17.91 26.81
CA ARG A 75 20.31 -18.87 25.81
C ARG A 75 21.34 -18.93 24.69
N GLU A 76 21.43 -20.09 24.05
CA GLU A 76 22.36 -20.33 22.96
C GLU A 76 21.73 -20.02 21.61
N ARG A 77 22.54 -20.06 20.55
CA ARG A 77 22.06 -19.99 19.17
C ARG A 77 20.95 -21.02 18.92
N ASN A 78 19.99 -20.67 18.08
CA ASN A 78 18.81 -21.45 17.73
C ASN A 78 17.79 -21.64 18.86
N ASN A 79 17.98 -21.02 20.03
CA ASN A 79 16.95 -21.02 21.08
C ASN A 79 15.87 -19.97 20.79
N LYS A 80 14.62 -20.32 21.14
CA LYS A 80 13.51 -19.37 21.15
C LYS A 80 13.62 -18.39 22.32
N ILE A 81 13.18 -17.16 22.06
CA ILE A 81 13.12 -16.06 23.02
C ILE A 81 11.79 -15.32 22.87
N ASN A 82 11.29 -14.78 23.98
CA ASN A 82 10.12 -13.91 23.96
C ASN A 82 10.51 -12.44 24.11
N LYS A 83 9.73 -11.54 23.53
CA LYS A 83 9.88 -10.10 23.76
C LYS A 83 9.83 -9.79 25.26
N GLY A 84 10.83 -9.06 25.75
CA GLY A 84 11.00 -8.71 27.15
C GLY A 84 11.73 -9.77 28.00
N GLU A 85 12.00 -10.96 27.47
CA GLU A 85 12.82 -11.98 28.14
C GLU A 85 14.28 -11.51 28.26
N VAL A 86 14.96 -11.88 29.34
CA VAL A 86 16.39 -11.56 29.53
C VAL A 86 17.23 -12.39 28.57
N LEU A 87 17.77 -11.73 27.54
CA LEU A 87 18.65 -12.33 26.53
C LEU A 87 20.04 -12.64 27.11
N ALA A 88 20.59 -11.68 27.85
CA ALA A 88 21.93 -11.78 28.44
C ALA A 88 22.01 -10.97 29.74
N GLY A 89 22.91 -11.34 30.64
CA GLY A 89 23.06 -10.64 31.90
C GLY A 89 24.39 -10.92 32.60
N THR A 90 24.83 -9.95 33.41
CA THR A 90 26.05 -10.10 34.21
C THR A 90 25.74 -10.69 35.59
N ALA A 91 26.57 -11.63 36.06
CA ALA A 91 26.32 -12.40 37.30
C ALA A 91 26.59 -11.63 38.62
N ARG A 92 26.82 -10.31 38.57
CA ARG A 92 27.15 -9.50 39.76
C ARG A 92 25.89 -8.94 40.42
N PHE A 93 25.93 -8.72 41.74
CA PHE A 93 24.86 -8.02 42.46
C PHE A 93 24.66 -6.62 41.88
N GLY A 94 23.46 -6.31 41.36
CA GLY A 94 23.20 -5.08 40.58
C GLY A 94 23.66 -5.14 39.11
N GLY A 95 23.88 -6.34 38.56
CA GLY A 95 24.34 -6.55 37.19
C GLY A 95 23.36 -6.05 36.13
N ARG A 96 23.91 -5.51 35.03
CA ARG A 96 23.12 -5.10 33.86
C ARG A 96 22.52 -6.33 33.17
N THR A 97 21.34 -6.15 32.61
CA THR A 97 20.63 -7.12 31.79
C THR A 97 20.33 -6.51 30.43
N CYS A 98 20.35 -7.35 29.41
CA CYS A 98 19.90 -7.03 28.07
C CYS A 98 18.64 -7.88 27.82
N VAL A 99 17.53 -7.22 27.49
CA VAL A 99 16.27 -7.88 27.18
C VAL A 99 16.08 -8.02 25.68
N ALA A 100 15.38 -9.07 25.27
CA ALA A 100 14.99 -9.28 23.89
C ALA A 100 13.94 -8.23 23.45
N PRO A 101 14.18 -7.46 22.37
CA PRO A 101 13.20 -6.50 21.85
C PRO A 101 12.07 -7.18 21.05
N VAL A 102 12.27 -8.43 20.63
CA VAL A 102 11.35 -9.22 19.78
C VAL A 102 11.20 -10.64 20.30
N THR A 103 10.09 -11.27 19.94
CA THR A 103 9.88 -12.71 20.05
C THR A 103 10.43 -13.39 18.79
N GLY A 104 11.16 -14.47 18.94
CA GLY A 104 11.78 -15.17 17.82
C GLY A 104 12.89 -16.11 18.24
N ILE A 105 13.94 -16.23 17.43
CA ILE A 105 15.07 -17.13 17.63
C ILE A 105 16.39 -16.34 17.62
N ILE A 106 17.34 -16.77 18.46
CA ILE A 106 18.73 -16.28 18.40
C ILE A 106 19.40 -16.89 17.15
N ALA A 107 19.47 -16.13 16.06
CA ALA A 107 19.99 -16.62 14.79
C ALA A 107 21.51 -16.74 14.81
N ASP A 108 22.19 -15.79 15.46
CA ASP A 108 23.64 -15.75 15.54
C ASP A 108 24.15 -14.95 16.74
N ILE A 109 25.35 -15.30 17.22
CA ILE A 109 26.06 -14.62 18.31
C ILE A 109 27.49 -14.39 17.83
N ASP A 110 27.85 -13.13 17.57
CA ASP A 110 29.20 -12.76 17.15
C ASP A 110 30.03 -12.39 18.39
N SER A 111 30.94 -13.28 18.78
CA SER A 111 31.85 -13.09 19.92
C SER A 111 33.00 -12.11 19.65
N GLU A 112 33.31 -11.79 18.39
CA GLU A 112 34.37 -10.85 18.02
C GLU A 112 33.87 -9.41 18.15
N THR A 113 32.66 -9.15 17.64
CA THR A 113 32.07 -7.80 17.61
C THR A 113 31.11 -7.54 18.77
N GLY A 114 30.57 -8.60 19.39
CA GLY A 114 29.66 -8.54 20.53
C GLY A 114 28.21 -8.25 20.14
N TYR A 115 27.87 -8.43 18.85
CA TYR A 115 26.52 -8.30 18.34
C TYR A 115 25.80 -9.66 18.38
N VAL A 116 24.50 -9.59 18.65
CA VAL A 116 23.60 -10.75 18.62
C VAL A 116 22.50 -10.46 17.59
N THR A 117 22.28 -11.41 16.68
CA THR A 117 21.25 -11.33 15.65
C THR A 117 20.05 -12.15 16.07
N LEU A 118 18.90 -11.51 16.16
CA LEU A 118 17.62 -12.13 16.44
C LEU A 118 16.81 -12.21 15.15
N ALA A 119 16.31 -13.40 14.82
CA ALA A 119 15.33 -13.60 13.77
C ALA A 119 13.94 -13.60 14.43
N PRO A 120 13.11 -12.54 14.24
CA PRO A 120 11.77 -12.52 14.81
C PRO A 120 10.89 -13.65 14.22
N ASP A 121 9.90 -14.08 14.99
CA ASP A 121 8.89 -15.01 14.45
C ASP A 121 8.14 -14.33 13.28
N PRO A 122 7.81 -15.06 12.20
CA PRO A 122 7.03 -14.51 11.09
C PRO A 122 5.67 -13.99 11.56
N SER A 123 5.23 -12.85 11.04
CA SER A 123 3.89 -12.30 11.30
C SER A 123 2.86 -12.84 10.30
N GLU A 124 1.66 -13.13 10.79
CA GLU A 124 0.54 -13.51 9.92
C GLU A 124 0.05 -12.29 9.13
N TYR A 125 -0.19 -12.49 7.84
CA TYR A 125 -0.73 -11.48 6.94
C TYR A 125 -2.00 -12.02 6.28
N GLU A 126 -3.08 -11.27 6.44
CA GLU A 126 -4.36 -11.55 5.79
C GLU A 126 -4.57 -10.62 4.59
N LEU A 127 -4.90 -11.23 3.45
CA LEU A 127 -5.29 -10.52 2.24
C LEU A 127 -6.81 -10.45 2.16
N THR A 128 -7.35 -9.23 2.14
CA THR A 128 -8.79 -9.00 1.97
C THR A 128 -9.19 -8.91 0.50
N ALA A 129 -10.46 -9.16 0.21
CA ALA A 129 -11.04 -9.05 -1.13
C ALA A 129 -10.93 -7.63 -1.71
N ALA A 130 -11.01 -6.60 -0.86
CA ALA A 130 -10.94 -5.16 -1.19
C ALA A 130 -12.07 -4.62 -2.09
N VAL A 131 -12.80 -5.51 -2.76
CA VAL A 131 -14.02 -5.25 -3.53
C VAL A 131 -15.01 -6.38 -3.29
N ARG A 132 -16.32 -6.06 -3.34
CA ARG A 132 -17.35 -7.09 -3.45
C ARG A 132 -17.32 -7.72 -4.83
N GLY A 133 -17.57 -9.03 -4.94
CA GLY A 133 -17.58 -9.71 -6.24
C GLY A 133 -17.70 -11.22 -6.15
N VAL A 134 -17.31 -11.89 -7.23
CA VAL A 134 -17.25 -13.36 -7.34
C VAL A 134 -15.82 -13.78 -7.64
N VAL A 135 -15.31 -14.77 -6.93
CA VAL A 135 -14.00 -15.38 -7.22
C VAL A 135 -14.11 -16.18 -8.52
N MET A 136 -13.42 -15.73 -9.56
CA MET A 136 -13.43 -16.39 -10.88
C MET A 136 -12.23 -17.31 -11.08
N GLU A 137 -11.12 -17.00 -10.42
CA GLU A 137 -9.89 -17.77 -10.54
C GLU A 137 -9.16 -17.83 -9.19
N ILE A 138 -8.54 -18.98 -8.91
CA ILE A 138 -7.64 -19.16 -7.77
C ILE A 138 -6.23 -19.24 -8.33
N LEU A 139 -5.35 -18.38 -7.85
CA LEU A 139 -3.93 -18.39 -8.13
C LEU A 139 -3.25 -19.21 -7.01
N PRO A 140 -2.79 -20.45 -7.28
CA PRO A 140 -2.27 -21.32 -6.24
C PRO A 140 -1.14 -20.66 -5.45
N TYR A 141 -1.26 -20.67 -4.13
CA TYR A 141 -0.33 -20.05 -3.17
C TYR A 141 -0.17 -18.53 -3.27
N GLU A 142 -0.78 -17.88 -4.26
CA GLU A 142 -0.60 -16.45 -4.52
C GLU A 142 -1.86 -15.65 -4.20
N GLY A 143 -3.07 -16.14 -4.48
CA GLY A 143 -4.29 -15.39 -4.20
C GLY A 143 -5.46 -15.71 -5.13
N VAL A 144 -6.24 -14.70 -5.51
CA VAL A 144 -7.50 -14.86 -6.26
C VAL A 144 -7.71 -13.76 -7.29
N ILE A 145 -8.49 -14.05 -8.32
CA ILE A 145 -9.05 -13.04 -9.23
C ILE A 145 -10.55 -12.93 -8.95
N ILE A 146 -10.98 -11.72 -8.62
CA ILE A 146 -12.37 -11.37 -8.30
C ILE A 146 -12.94 -10.59 -9.48
N GLU A 147 -14.13 -10.97 -9.93
CA GLU A 147 -14.91 -10.20 -10.90
C GLU A 147 -16.05 -9.44 -10.21
N THR A 148 -16.21 -8.18 -10.62
CA THR A 148 -17.23 -7.30 -10.06
C THR A 148 -17.77 -6.36 -11.14
N PRO A 149 -19.10 -6.16 -11.25
CA PRO A 149 -19.64 -5.09 -12.08
C PRO A 149 -19.14 -3.76 -11.53
N ALA A 150 -18.49 -2.95 -12.36
CA ALA A 150 -17.89 -1.70 -11.93
C ALA A 150 -17.89 -0.63 -13.01
N ALA A 151 -17.96 0.62 -12.56
CA ALA A 151 -17.44 1.73 -13.34
C ALA A 151 -15.92 1.80 -13.17
N GLN A 152 -15.19 2.06 -14.24
CA GLN A 152 -13.73 2.10 -14.24
C GLN A 152 -13.23 3.39 -14.89
N VAL A 153 -12.26 4.04 -14.25
CA VAL A 153 -11.53 5.19 -14.78
C VAL A 153 -10.05 4.85 -14.82
N TYR A 154 -9.42 5.06 -15.96
CA TYR A 154 -7.98 4.85 -16.14
C TYR A 154 -7.26 6.19 -16.15
N GLY A 155 -6.36 6.37 -15.19
CA GLY A 155 -5.49 7.54 -15.15
C GLY A 155 -4.30 7.40 -16.10
N VAL A 156 -3.66 8.52 -16.40
CA VAL A 156 -2.44 8.55 -17.21
C VAL A 156 -1.18 8.30 -16.37
N PHE A 157 -1.23 8.69 -15.09
CA PHE A 157 -0.10 8.63 -14.15
C PHE A 157 -0.61 8.53 -12.71
N GLY A 158 0.15 7.85 -11.85
CA GLY A 158 -0.19 7.69 -10.44
C GLY A 158 1.02 7.22 -9.63
N VAL A 159 0.87 7.34 -8.31
CA VAL A 159 1.85 6.86 -7.33
C VAL A 159 1.10 6.24 -6.16
N GLY A 160 1.71 5.25 -5.51
CA GLY A 160 1.10 4.55 -4.38
C GLY A 160 0.53 3.19 -4.78
N GLY A 161 0.10 2.45 -3.78
CA GLY A 161 -0.36 1.07 -3.94
C GLY A 161 -1.85 1.01 -4.22
N GLU A 162 -2.41 -0.16 -3.94
CA GLU A 162 -3.86 -0.36 -3.96
C GLU A 162 -4.46 0.07 -2.62
N ARG A 163 -5.57 0.81 -2.67
CA ARG A 163 -6.31 1.24 -1.48
C ARG A 163 -7.80 1.24 -1.76
N SER A 164 -8.59 0.81 -0.79
CA SER A 164 -10.05 0.98 -0.80
C SER A 164 -10.44 2.12 0.14
N GLY A 165 -11.50 2.84 -0.21
CA GLY A 165 -12.10 3.86 0.63
C GLY A 165 -13.36 4.45 0.02
N VAL A 166 -14.10 5.19 0.83
CA VAL A 166 -15.31 5.90 0.37
C VAL A 166 -14.89 7.13 -0.44
N LEU A 167 -15.46 7.29 -1.63
CA LEU A 167 -15.26 8.47 -2.47
C LEU A 167 -15.85 9.70 -1.79
N ARG A 168 -15.11 10.80 -1.85
CA ARG A 168 -15.57 12.07 -1.33
C ARG A 168 -15.25 13.20 -2.30
N LEU A 169 -16.29 13.83 -2.80
CA LEU A 169 -16.18 15.00 -3.65
C LEU A 169 -15.76 16.22 -2.81
N MET A 170 -14.60 16.79 -3.13
CA MET A 170 -14.00 17.90 -2.38
C MET A 170 -14.12 19.26 -3.07
N VAL A 171 -14.55 19.25 -4.33
CA VAL A 171 -14.62 20.40 -5.21
C VAL A 171 -15.94 20.43 -5.96
N THR A 172 -16.30 21.61 -6.48
CA THR A 172 -17.55 21.83 -7.22
C THR A 172 -17.35 21.83 -8.74
N ASP A 173 -16.12 22.05 -9.20
CA ASP A 173 -15.77 22.13 -10.62
C ASP A 173 -14.54 21.28 -10.96
N ALA A 174 -14.51 20.75 -12.19
CA ALA A 174 -13.46 19.86 -12.66
C ALA A 174 -12.08 20.55 -12.80
N GLY A 175 -12.04 21.88 -12.91
CA GLY A 175 -10.84 22.71 -12.92
C GLY A 175 -10.46 23.30 -11.57
N GLU A 176 -11.27 23.12 -10.53
CA GLU A 176 -10.99 23.67 -9.20
C GLU A 176 -9.73 23.02 -8.60
N THR A 177 -8.90 23.84 -7.95
CA THR A 177 -7.70 23.36 -7.23
C THR A 177 -8.03 23.14 -5.76
N ILE A 178 -7.72 21.95 -5.23
CA ILE A 178 -7.93 21.64 -3.81
C ILE A 178 -6.88 22.36 -2.95
N THR A 179 -7.34 23.11 -1.94
CA THR A 179 -6.46 23.74 -0.95
C THR A 179 -6.24 22.84 0.26
N PRO A 180 -5.08 22.95 0.96
CA PRO A 180 -4.81 22.13 2.13
C PRO A 180 -5.86 22.27 3.24
N ASP A 181 -6.43 23.46 3.40
CA ASP A 181 -7.40 23.76 4.47
C ASP A 181 -8.74 23.05 4.29
N LYS A 182 -9.05 22.61 3.07
CA LYS A 182 -10.26 21.81 2.78
C LYS A 182 -10.12 20.34 3.20
N ILE A 183 -8.90 19.89 3.51
CA ILE A 183 -8.63 18.52 3.92
C ILE A 183 -8.53 18.49 5.45
N ASP A 184 -9.61 18.03 6.09
CA ASP A 184 -9.74 17.91 7.54
C ASP A 184 -9.85 16.44 7.98
N ALA A 185 -9.99 16.22 9.29
CA ALA A 185 -10.11 14.89 9.87
C ALA A 185 -11.32 14.08 9.35
N ARG A 186 -12.32 14.71 8.73
CA ARG A 186 -13.46 14.00 8.13
C ARG A 186 -13.06 13.28 6.84
N ALA A 187 -11.97 13.69 6.20
CA ALA A 187 -11.39 13.04 5.03
C ALA A 187 -10.60 11.75 5.36
N ALA A 188 -10.42 11.44 6.65
CA ALA A 188 -9.70 10.25 7.08
C ALA A 188 -10.29 8.97 6.46
N TYR A 189 -9.40 8.12 5.96
CA TYR A 189 -9.72 6.86 5.29
C TYR A 189 -10.52 6.96 3.97
N ALA A 190 -10.80 8.18 3.47
CA ALA A 190 -11.53 8.39 2.22
C ALA A 190 -10.60 8.43 0.99
N VAL A 191 -11.22 8.38 -0.20
CA VAL A 191 -10.60 8.68 -1.48
C VAL A 191 -11.17 10.00 -1.99
N LEU A 192 -10.32 11.03 -2.13
CA LEU A 192 -10.77 12.39 -2.43
C LEU A 192 -10.80 12.66 -3.93
N ILE A 193 -11.88 13.28 -4.40
CA ILE A 193 -12.01 13.79 -5.77
C ILE A 193 -11.72 15.30 -5.74
N CYS A 194 -10.60 15.71 -6.32
CA CYS A 194 -9.98 17.03 -6.08
C CYS A 194 -10.02 18.01 -7.25
N GLY A 195 -10.61 17.65 -8.40
CA GLY A 195 -10.72 18.55 -9.55
C GLY A 195 -9.44 18.60 -10.39
N GLY A 196 -8.92 19.81 -10.64
CA GLY A 196 -7.93 20.07 -11.69
C GLY A 196 -6.47 19.99 -11.26
N SER A 197 -6.11 20.41 -10.05
CA SER A 197 -4.73 20.29 -9.59
C SER A 197 -4.62 20.19 -8.07
N ILE A 198 -3.44 19.77 -7.61
CA ILE A 198 -3.12 19.61 -6.20
C ILE A 198 -1.68 20.02 -5.89
N SER A 199 -1.48 20.68 -4.75
CA SER A 199 -0.16 21.06 -4.24
C SER A 199 0.43 19.97 -3.33
N ALA A 200 1.75 20.01 -3.14
CA ALA A 200 2.49 19.19 -2.18
C ALA A 200 2.00 19.44 -0.75
N ALA A 201 1.61 20.68 -0.42
CA ALA A 201 1.03 21.01 0.88
C ALA A 201 -0.29 20.26 1.12
N ALA A 202 -1.17 20.20 0.11
CA ALA A 202 -2.42 19.46 0.19
C ALA A 202 -2.19 17.93 0.24
N LEU A 203 -1.25 17.41 -0.55
CA LEU A 203 -0.85 15.99 -0.49
C LEU A 203 -0.32 15.60 0.89
N ARG A 204 0.53 16.44 1.49
CA ARG A 204 1.03 16.22 2.86
C ARG A 204 -0.08 16.27 3.88
N ARG A 205 -1.00 17.24 3.76
CA ARG A 205 -2.15 17.32 4.67
C ARG A 205 -3.01 16.07 4.56
N ALA A 206 -3.28 15.59 3.35
CA ALA A 206 -4.00 14.34 3.14
C ALA A 206 -3.31 13.13 3.79
N ALA A 207 -1.98 13.02 3.65
CA ALA A 207 -1.23 11.96 4.33
C ALA A 207 -1.32 12.08 5.87
N GLN A 208 -1.21 13.28 6.43
CA GLN A 208 -1.35 13.54 7.87
C GLN A 208 -2.74 13.17 8.41
N GLU A 209 -3.79 13.48 7.66
CA GLU A 209 -5.18 13.16 7.99
C GLU A 209 -5.56 11.71 7.64
N LYS A 210 -4.59 10.86 7.23
CA LYS A 210 -4.79 9.45 6.89
C LYS A 210 -5.78 9.21 5.73
N VAL A 211 -5.81 10.10 4.75
CA VAL A 211 -6.52 9.91 3.49
C VAL A 211 -5.91 8.71 2.74
N ARG A 212 -6.75 7.86 2.16
CA ARG A 212 -6.31 6.65 1.45
C ARG A 212 -5.90 6.94 0.01
N GLY A 213 -6.66 7.80 -0.66
CA GLY A 213 -6.45 8.11 -2.08
C GLY A 213 -6.83 9.53 -2.47
N ILE A 214 -6.24 10.02 -3.56
CA ILE A 214 -6.58 11.29 -4.20
C ILE A 214 -6.67 11.06 -5.70
N ILE A 215 -7.74 11.61 -6.29
CA ILE A 215 -8.00 11.62 -7.72
C ILE A 215 -7.96 13.08 -8.19
N VAL A 216 -7.13 13.38 -9.18
CA VAL A 216 -6.93 14.74 -9.70
C VAL A 216 -6.75 14.75 -11.23
N GLY A 217 -7.08 15.88 -11.84
CA GLY A 217 -6.85 16.20 -13.25
C GLY A 217 -5.36 16.18 -13.58
N GLY A 218 -4.62 17.13 -13.03
CA GLY A 218 -3.17 17.23 -13.22
C GLY A 218 -2.37 17.47 -11.94
N ILE A 219 -1.06 17.31 -12.04
CA ILE A 219 -0.11 17.65 -10.98
C ILE A 219 1.16 18.26 -11.56
N GLU A 220 1.66 19.34 -10.97
CA GLU A 220 2.95 19.89 -11.38
C GLU A 220 4.11 19.01 -10.90
N GLU A 221 5.13 18.84 -11.75
CA GLU A 221 6.30 18.00 -11.43
C GLU A 221 7.01 18.47 -10.15
N ALA A 222 7.11 19.79 -9.97
CA ALA A 222 7.74 20.39 -8.79
C ALA A 222 7.01 20.03 -7.50
N GLU A 223 5.67 20.04 -7.52
CA GLU A 223 4.83 19.67 -6.37
C GLU A 223 4.94 18.17 -6.07
N LEU A 224 4.86 17.33 -7.11
CA LEU A 224 5.03 15.88 -6.95
C LEU A 224 6.41 15.54 -6.36
N ARG A 225 7.48 16.09 -6.93
CA ARG A 225 8.85 15.88 -6.46
C ARG A 225 9.01 16.33 -5.00
N THR A 226 8.43 17.48 -4.66
CA THR A 226 8.46 18.03 -3.30
C THR A 226 7.75 17.12 -2.30
N PHE A 227 6.59 16.58 -2.66
CA PHE A 227 5.88 15.59 -1.85
C PHE A 227 6.71 14.32 -1.66
N LEU A 228 7.14 13.68 -2.76
CA LEU A 228 7.88 12.41 -2.72
C LEU A 228 9.20 12.50 -1.94
N SER A 229 9.97 13.58 -2.14
CA SER A 229 11.23 13.80 -1.42
C SER A 229 11.04 13.91 0.09
N THR A 230 9.89 14.46 0.52
CA THR A 230 9.56 14.61 1.94
C THR A 230 9.06 13.31 2.55
N SER A 231 8.35 12.49 1.77
CA SER A 231 7.80 11.21 2.21
C SER A 231 8.86 10.10 2.32
N GLY A 232 10.15 10.42 2.23
CA GLY A 232 11.25 9.44 2.26
C GLY A 232 11.39 8.64 0.96
N PHE A 233 10.58 8.92 -0.06
CA PHE A 233 10.58 8.18 -1.32
C PHE A 233 11.85 8.49 -2.13
N ARG A 234 12.84 7.58 -2.05
CA ARG A 234 14.15 7.71 -2.70
C ARG A 234 14.17 7.37 -4.19
N GLY A 235 13.03 6.96 -4.76
CA GLY A 235 12.94 6.43 -6.13
C GLY A 235 12.69 7.45 -7.25
N TRP A 236 12.39 8.72 -6.94
CA TRP A 236 12.12 9.72 -7.98
C TRP A 236 13.42 10.35 -8.49
N SER A 237 14.01 9.73 -9.52
CA SER A 237 15.10 10.32 -10.28
C SER A 237 14.76 10.39 -11.77
N ASN A 238 15.00 11.56 -12.38
CA ASN A 238 14.89 11.76 -13.82
C ASN A 238 16.01 11.07 -14.62
N THR A 239 17.01 10.47 -13.96
CA THR A 239 18.20 9.90 -14.63
C THR A 239 18.14 8.41 -14.95
N THR A 240 17.25 7.63 -14.33
CA THR A 240 17.30 6.16 -14.42
C THR A 240 16.15 5.51 -15.19
N GLY A 241 15.08 6.25 -15.52
CA GLY A 241 13.95 5.70 -16.29
C GLY A 241 13.29 4.47 -15.64
N VAL A 242 13.54 4.26 -14.35
CA VAL A 242 12.96 3.20 -13.52
C VAL A 242 11.79 3.81 -12.78
N PHE A 243 10.63 3.84 -13.43
CA PHE A 243 9.34 4.03 -12.78
C PHE A 243 8.92 2.68 -12.19
N GLY A 244 9.34 2.40 -10.95
CA GLY A 244 8.91 1.21 -10.21
C GLY A 244 10.02 0.50 -9.45
N ALA A 245 9.64 -0.10 -8.32
CA ALA A 245 10.45 -0.88 -7.38
C ALA A 245 11.34 -0.08 -6.42
N THR A 246 10.72 0.79 -5.62
CA THR A 246 11.17 0.95 -4.22
C THR A 246 10.23 0.15 -3.33
N THR A 247 10.77 -0.53 -2.32
CA THR A 247 10.03 -1.27 -1.28
C THR A 247 9.11 -0.38 -0.44
N GLU A 248 9.28 0.94 -0.53
CA GLU A 248 8.44 1.92 0.15
C GLU A 248 7.40 2.48 -0.82
N VAL A 249 6.17 2.00 -0.66
CA VAL A 249 4.97 2.51 -1.33
C VAL A 249 4.37 3.58 -0.44
N PRO A 250 4.15 4.82 -0.92
CA PRO A 250 3.49 5.86 -0.12
C PRO A 250 2.17 5.37 0.48
N GLU A 251 1.88 5.79 1.71
CA GLU A 251 0.63 5.41 2.39
C GLU A 251 -0.61 5.94 1.64
N LEU A 252 -0.46 7.11 1.02
CA LEU A 252 -1.40 7.79 0.16
C LEU A 252 -1.27 7.33 -1.30
N THR A 253 -2.40 7.03 -1.94
CA THR A 253 -2.46 6.71 -3.38
C THR A 253 -2.89 7.92 -4.18
N LEU A 254 -2.16 8.27 -5.24
CA LEU A 254 -2.46 9.37 -6.15
C LEU A 254 -2.79 8.81 -7.53
N VAL A 255 -3.94 9.20 -8.08
CA VAL A 255 -4.35 8.93 -9.47
C VAL A 255 -4.51 10.26 -10.20
N VAL A 256 -3.78 10.42 -11.30
CA VAL A 256 -3.78 11.61 -12.16
C VAL A 256 -4.37 11.23 -13.51
N THR A 257 -5.41 11.95 -13.92
CA THR A 257 -6.24 11.62 -15.10
C THR A 257 -5.76 12.28 -16.39
N GLU A 258 -5.23 13.50 -16.33
CA GLU A 258 -4.82 14.31 -17.49
C GLU A 258 -3.30 14.52 -17.62
N GLY A 259 -2.55 14.27 -16.54
CA GLY A 259 -1.08 14.22 -16.54
C GLY A 259 -0.41 15.40 -15.84
N PHE A 260 0.77 15.81 -16.30
CA PHE A 260 1.55 16.84 -15.61
C PHE A 260 1.07 18.27 -15.92
N GLY A 261 1.10 19.15 -14.93
CA GLY A 261 0.66 20.55 -15.00
C GLY A 261 -0.70 20.79 -14.35
N VAL A 262 -1.18 22.03 -14.38
CA VAL A 262 -2.53 22.40 -13.93
C VAL A 262 -3.51 22.09 -15.05
N ARG A 263 -4.29 21.01 -14.93
CA ARG A 263 -5.21 20.55 -15.97
C ARG A 263 -6.58 20.20 -15.38
N PRO A 264 -7.67 20.81 -15.84
CA PRO A 264 -9.00 20.39 -15.41
C PRO A 264 -9.21 18.92 -15.75
N MET A 265 -9.76 18.14 -14.82
CA MET A 265 -10.18 16.77 -15.08
C MET A 265 -11.20 16.78 -16.24
N ALA A 266 -11.14 15.82 -17.16
CA ALA A 266 -12.14 15.74 -18.21
C ALA A 266 -13.56 15.64 -17.63
N GLN A 267 -14.47 16.46 -18.15
CA GLN A 267 -15.84 16.55 -17.64
C GLN A 267 -16.54 15.19 -17.52
N PRO A 268 -16.44 14.26 -18.50
CA PRO A 268 -17.09 12.94 -18.36
C PRO A 268 -16.55 12.11 -17.19
N ILE A 269 -15.26 12.24 -16.85
CA ILE A 269 -14.66 11.55 -15.70
C ILE A 269 -15.16 12.20 -14.42
N PHE A 270 -15.13 13.53 -14.34
CA PHE A 270 -15.59 14.29 -13.18
C PHE A 270 -17.07 14.02 -12.88
N ASP A 271 -17.93 14.01 -13.90
CA ASP A 271 -19.36 13.73 -13.79
C ASP A 271 -19.62 12.31 -13.28
N LEU A 272 -18.89 11.32 -13.83
CA LEU A 272 -18.98 9.93 -13.37
C LEU A 272 -18.59 9.81 -11.89
N LEU A 273 -17.42 10.33 -11.51
CA LEU A 273 -16.92 10.27 -10.14
C LEU A 273 -17.86 10.99 -9.16
N SER A 274 -18.39 12.14 -9.56
CA SER A 274 -19.35 12.92 -8.76
C SER A 274 -20.67 12.19 -8.56
N THR A 275 -21.11 11.41 -9.55
CA THR A 275 -22.32 10.56 -9.44
C THR A 275 -22.16 9.49 -8.37
N TYR A 276 -20.93 9.03 -8.14
CA TYR A 276 -20.58 8.01 -7.14
C TYR A 276 -19.97 8.61 -5.87
N ASP A 277 -20.22 9.89 -5.57
CA ASP A 277 -19.88 10.46 -4.26
C ASP A 277 -20.46 9.58 -3.14
N GLN A 278 -19.70 9.38 -2.07
CA GLN A 278 -20.04 8.54 -0.92
C GLN A 278 -20.18 7.04 -1.23
N GLN A 279 -19.78 6.58 -2.42
CA GLN A 279 -19.67 5.15 -2.72
C GLN A 279 -18.26 4.64 -2.48
N GLU A 280 -18.11 3.34 -2.23
CA GLU A 280 -16.81 2.70 -2.11
C GLU A 280 -16.10 2.62 -3.46
N ALA A 281 -14.80 2.86 -3.45
CA ALA A 281 -13.94 2.66 -4.61
C ALA A 281 -12.62 2.01 -4.21
N LEU A 282 -12.10 1.19 -5.12
CA LEU A 282 -10.71 0.74 -5.13
C LEU A 282 -9.91 1.68 -6.03
N VAL A 283 -8.80 2.19 -5.53
CA VAL A 283 -7.83 2.96 -6.31
C VAL A 283 -6.49 2.25 -6.36
N GLU A 284 -5.92 2.21 -7.56
CA GLU A 284 -4.63 1.61 -7.87
C GLU A 284 -3.74 2.73 -8.41
N GLY A 285 -2.73 3.14 -7.65
CA GLY A 285 -1.84 4.24 -8.06
C GLY A 285 -0.66 3.80 -8.91
N GLN A 286 -0.36 2.50 -8.99
CA GLN A 286 0.89 2.04 -9.58
C GLN A 286 0.93 2.31 -11.09
N THR A 287 1.91 3.10 -11.51
CA THR A 287 2.22 3.31 -12.93
C THR A 287 3.51 2.59 -13.28
N GLN A 288 3.46 1.73 -14.29
CA GLN A 288 4.61 1.03 -14.85
C GLN A 288 4.62 1.24 -16.36
N LEU A 289 5.65 1.92 -16.87
CA LEU A 289 5.78 2.26 -18.30
C LEU A 289 6.45 1.16 -19.15
N ARG A 290 6.94 0.09 -18.51
CA ARG A 290 7.63 -1.04 -19.14
C ARG A 290 6.86 -2.33 -18.93
N ASN A 291 6.95 -3.27 -19.87
CA ASN A 291 6.15 -4.48 -19.89
C ASN A 291 6.26 -5.31 -18.58
N PRO A 292 5.13 -5.74 -17.96
CA PRO A 292 3.75 -5.40 -18.34
C PRO A 292 3.44 -3.92 -18.05
N LEU A 293 2.86 -3.23 -19.02
CA LEU A 293 2.39 -1.85 -18.83
C LEU A 293 1.30 -1.88 -17.74
N ARG A 294 1.41 -1.02 -16.73
CA ARG A 294 0.35 -0.81 -15.73
C ARG A 294 0.02 0.65 -15.65
N ARG A 295 -1.27 0.95 -15.73
CA ARG A 295 -1.81 2.29 -15.54
C ARG A 295 -2.58 2.33 -14.22
N PRO A 296 -2.61 3.51 -13.58
CA PRO A 296 -3.44 3.69 -12.42
C PRO A 296 -4.91 3.59 -12.81
N ARG A 297 -5.71 3.07 -11.91
CA ARG A 297 -7.11 2.75 -12.15
C ARG A 297 -7.94 3.08 -10.92
N ILE A 298 -9.16 3.53 -11.16
CA ILE A 298 -10.21 3.68 -10.15
C ILE A 298 -11.32 2.72 -10.53
N VAL A 299 -11.74 1.88 -9.59
CA VAL A 299 -12.80 0.89 -9.76
C VAL A 299 -13.89 1.18 -8.75
N ILE A 300 -15.10 1.41 -9.22
CA ILE A 300 -16.28 1.71 -8.40
C ILE A 300 -17.27 0.56 -8.56
N PRO A 301 -17.37 -0.37 -7.59
CA PRO A 301 -18.27 -1.52 -7.68
C PRO A 301 -19.73 -1.08 -7.76
N LEU A 302 -20.42 -1.42 -8.86
CA LEU A 302 -21.81 -1.08 -9.08
C LEU A 302 -22.74 -2.01 -8.33
N THR A 303 -23.82 -1.45 -7.78
CA THR A 303 -24.90 -2.26 -7.21
C THR A 303 -25.72 -2.85 -8.35
N ARG A 304 -26.24 -4.08 -8.18
CA ARG A 304 -26.85 -4.97 -9.21
C ARG A 304 -27.94 -4.39 -10.14
N SER A 305 -28.34 -3.13 -10.01
CA SER A 305 -29.31 -2.48 -10.90
C SER A 305 -28.76 -2.14 -12.30
N SER A 306 -27.48 -2.37 -12.57
CA SER A 306 -26.80 -1.89 -13.77
C SER A 306 -26.24 -3.04 -14.62
N GLY A 307 -27.10 -3.68 -15.44
CA GLY A 307 -26.82 -4.36 -16.73
C GLY A 307 -25.70 -5.41 -16.89
N ALA A 308 -24.53 -5.28 -16.26
CA ALA A 308 -23.42 -6.21 -16.33
C ALA A 308 -23.62 -7.31 -15.29
N GLN A 309 -23.87 -8.52 -15.75
CA GLN A 309 -23.95 -9.71 -14.90
C GLN A 309 -22.57 -10.38 -14.83
N VAL A 310 -22.15 -10.74 -13.63
CA VAL A 310 -21.03 -11.66 -13.41
C VAL A 310 -21.62 -13.06 -13.40
N GLU A 311 -21.27 -13.86 -14.41
CA GLU A 311 -21.60 -15.28 -14.45
C GLU A 311 -20.42 -16.09 -13.89
N PRO A 312 -20.66 -16.99 -12.91
CA PRO A 312 -19.61 -17.79 -12.28
C PRO A 312 -19.05 -18.89 -13.19
#